data_AF-A0A819V9H7-F1
#
_entry.id   AF-A0A819V9H7-F1
#
_cell.length_a   1.000
_cell.length_b   1.000
_cell.length_c   1.000
_cell.angle_alpha   90.00
_cell.angle_beta   90.00
_cell.angle_gamma   90.00
#
_symmetry.space_group_name_H-M   'P 1'
#
loop_
_entity.id
_entity.type
_entity.pdbx_description
1 polymer ?
#
loop_
_entity_poly.entity_id
_entity_poly.type
_entity_poly.pdbx_seq_one_letter_code
_entity_poly.pdbx_strand_id
1 'polypeptide(L)'
;MKQDEHYNLHSTPQLTAIKKSFTYIQKAVEEHKASVSLTDIFFIVDYGCAHGANSLVAIQAIVEAVQQKYGTAILNQICIVFNDLLTNDWSTLMKTVSRSSFISLASGKSFYEQMLPSNTVQFGYTSTATHWLSKKPCNLRRHCFVLAGQSTAEEITMWKAQAAEDYKLFLQHRSNELKK
;
A
#
# COMPACT_ATOMS: atom_id res chain seq x y z
N MET A 1 -3.74 -1.59 14.56
CA MET A 1 -4.83 -0.84 13.89
C MET A 1 -4.76 0.61 14.31
N LYS A 2 -4.95 1.55 13.40
CA LYS A 2 -5.03 2.97 13.71
C LYS A 2 -6.44 3.22 14.27
N GLN A 3 -6.56 3.78 15.47
CA GLN A 3 -7.86 3.93 16.15
C GLN A 3 -8.61 5.17 15.61
N ASP A 4 -9.92 4.98 15.35
CA ASP A 4 -10.98 5.98 15.06
C ASP A 4 -10.66 7.06 14.00
N GLU A 5 -11.63 7.94 13.74
CA GLU A 5 -11.62 9.02 12.72
C GLU A 5 -10.39 9.96 12.78
N HIS A 6 -9.56 9.83 13.81
CA HIS A 6 -8.41 10.66 14.12
C HIS A 6 -7.17 10.43 13.25
N TYR A 7 -6.98 9.24 12.64
CA TYR A 7 -5.74 9.01 11.88
C TYR A 7 -5.58 9.95 10.69
N ASN A 8 -6.67 10.28 10.00
CA ASN A 8 -6.65 11.24 8.89
C ASN A 8 -6.23 12.65 9.36
N LEU A 9 -6.47 13.01 10.62
CA LEU A 9 -6.14 14.31 11.21
C LEU A 9 -4.71 14.39 11.77
N HIS A 10 -4.07 13.25 12.06
CA HIS A 10 -2.79 13.21 12.78
C HIS A 10 -1.67 12.46 12.05
N SER A 11 -1.78 12.33 10.73
CA SER A 11 -0.81 11.58 9.91
C SER A 11 0.08 12.45 9.01
N THR A 12 0.31 13.71 9.42
CA THR A 12 1.18 14.67 8.72
C THR A 12 2.62 14.16 8.49
N PRO A 13 3.28 13.47 9.45
CA PRO A 13 4.61 12.90 9.19
C PRO A 13 4.59 11.86 8.06
N GLN A 14 3.57 11.00 8.01
CA GLN A 14 3.39 9.98 6.97
C GLN A 14 3.11 10.64 5.62
N LEU A 15 2.28 11.69 5.59
CA LEU A 15 2.04 12.49 4.38
C LEU A 15 3.34 13.11 3.86
N THR A 16 4.18 13.62 4.76
CA THR A 16 5.48 14.20 4.40
C THR A 16 6.40 13.14 3.78
N ALA A 17 6.41 11.92 4.31
CA ALA A 17 7.13 10.80 3.73
C ALA A 17 6.59 10.41 2.34
N ILE A 18 5.27 10.36 2.17
CA ILE A 18 4.61 10.09 0.87
C ILE A 18 5.02 11.11 -0.18
N LYS A 19 5.02 12.41 0.14
CA LYS A 19 5.40 13.46 -0.81
C LYS A 19 6.85 13.32 -1.31
N LYS A 20 7.75 12.77 -0.48
CA LYS A 20 9.13 12.46 -0.92
C LYS A 20 9.20 11.31 -1.93
N SER A 21 8.14 10.49 -2.04
CA SER A 21 8.06 9.39 -3.00
C SER A 21 7.60 9.80 -4.40
N PHE A 22 7.13 11.04 -4.60
CA PHE A 22 6.48 11.46 -5.86
C PHE A 22 7.38 11.34 -7.09
N THR A 23 8.65 11.70 -6.98
CA THR A 23 9.61 11.55 -8.10
C THR A 23 9.83 10.07 -8.46
N TYR A 24 9.82 9.18 -7.48
CA TYR A 24 9.92 7.73 -7.71
C TYR A 24 8.63 7.15 -8.30
N ILE A 25 7.46 7.65 -7.89
CA ILE A 25 6.18 7.30 -8.52
C ILE A 25 6.20 7.65 -10.00
N GLN A 26 6.56 8.89 -10.34
CA GLN A 26 6.61 9.34 -11.72
C GLN A 26 7.57 8.47 -12.54
N LYS A 27 8.79 8.26 -12.05
CA LYS A 27 9.78 7.40 -12.70
C LYS A 27 9.27 5.96 -12.91
N ALA A 28 8.63 5.37 -11.89
CA ALA A 28 8.10 4.02 -11.99
C ALA A 28 6.98 3.91 -13.04
N VAL A 29 6.11 4.92 -13.16
CA VAL A 29 5.09 4.97 -14.21
C VAL A 29 5.73 5.16 -15.58
N GLU A 30 6.71 6.04 -15.73
CA GLU A 30 7.49 6.23 -16.96
C GLU A 30 8.19 4.94 -17.43
N GLU A 31 8.67 4.12 -16.50
CA GLU A 31 9.32 2.83 -16.77
C GLU A 31 8.34 1.66 -16.93
N HIS A 32 7.04 1.83 -16.63
CA HIS A 32 6.03 0.76 -16.76
C HIS A 32 5.91 0.27 -18.22
N LYS A 33 6.17 -1.03 -18.45
CA LYS A 33 6.33 -1.58 -19.81
C LYS A 33 5.11 -2.33 -20.33
N ALA A 34 4.13 -2.65 -19.48
CA ALA A 34 2.99 -3.44 -19.92
C ALA A 34 2.17 -2.67 -20.95
N SER A 35 1.72 -3.37 -21.98
CA SER A 35 0.81 -2.82 -22.99
C SER A 35 -0.50 -2.41 -22.32
N VAL A 36 -0.90 -1.16 -22.54
CA VAL A 36 -2.14 -0.58 -22.00
C VAL A 36 -3.12 -0.39 -23.15
N SER A 37 -4.25 -1.08 -23.09
CA SER A 37 -5.39 -0.88 -23.99
C SER A 37 -6.48 -0.10 -23.26
N LEU A 38 -7.23 0.74 -23.99
CA LEU A 38 -8.41 1.42 -23.44
C LEU A 38 -9.61 0.48 -23.22
N THR A 39 -9.47 -0.81 -23.54
CA THR A 39 -10.45 -1.87 -23.27
C THR A 39 -10.11 -2.67 -22.01
N ASP A 40 -8.91 -2.51 -21.46
CA ASP A 40 -8.43 -3.25 -20.30
C ASP A 40 -8.51 -2.38 -19.05
N ILE A 41 -8.88 -2.99 -17.92
CA ILE A 41 -8.84 -2.31 -16.62
C ILE A 41 -7.38 -2.12 -16.19
N PHE A 42 -7.04 -0.88 -15.82
CA PHE A 42 -5.77 -0.50 -15.22
C PHE A 42 -5.91 -0.50 -13.70
N PHE A 43 -5.58 -1.62 -13.06
CA PHE A 43 -5.55 -1.76 -11.61
C PHE A 43 -4.31 -1.11 -10.99
N ILE A 44 -4.57 -0.20 -10.07
CA ILE A 44 -3.59 0.36 -9.14
C ILE A 44 -3.96 -0.14 -7.75
N VAL A 45 -2.98 -0.55 -6.96
CA VAL A 45 -3.23 -1.07 -5.61
C VAL A 45 -2.45 -0.27 -4.58
N ASP A 46 -3.12 0.15 -3.52
CA ASP A 46 -2.48 0.73 -2.32
C ASP A 46 -2.51 -0.29 -1.18
N TYR A 47 -1.33 -0.84 -0.84
CA TYR A 47 -1.17 -1.83 0.23
C TYR A 47 -0.92 -1.12 1.57
N GLY A 48 -1.93 -1.09 2.44
CA GLY A 48 -1.90 -0.44 3.76
C GLY A 48 -2.53 0.96 3.76
N CYS A 49 -3.72 1.09 3.16
CA CYS A 49 -4.38 2.36 2.90
C CYS A 49 -4.95 3.09 4.13
N ALA A 50 -5.12 2.39 5.25
CA ALA A 50 -5.80 2.88 6.44
C ALA A 50 -7.14 3.58 6.10
N HIS A 51 -7.33 4.83 6.55
CA HIS A 51 -8.57 5.60 6.36
C HIS A 51 -8.53 6.50 5.11
N GLY A 52 -7.53 6.35 4.23
CA GLY A 52 -7.56 6.87 2.86
C GLY A 52 -7.06 8.29 2.62
N ALA A 53 -7.00 9.20 3.60
CA ALA A 53 -6.67 10.61 3.31
C ALA A 53 -5.27 10.79 2.69
N ASN A 54 -4.26 10.16 3.30
CA ASN A 54 -2.89 10.18 2.77
C ASN A 54 -2.75 9.29 1.52
N SER A 55 -3.47 8.18 1.47
CA SER A 55 -3.50 7.29 0.31
C SER A 55 -3.98 7.99 -0.94
N LEU A 56 -5.04 8.80 -0.84
CA LEU A 56 -5.54 9.60 -1.96
C LEU A 56 -4.50 10.54 -2.52
N VAL A 57 -3.64 11.12 -1.68
CA VAL A 57 -2.56 12.00 -2.14
C VAL A 57 -1.54 11.22 -2.98
N ALA A 58 -1.19 10.00 -2.57
CA ALA A 58 -0.31 9.14 -3.36
C ALA A 58 -0.99 8.65 -4.65
N ILE A 59 -2.22 8.17 -4.54
CA ILE A 59 -3.02 7.66 -5.67
C ILE A 59 -3.23 8.75 -6.72
N GLN A 60 -3.53 9.99 -6.32
CA GLN A 60 -3.69 11.09 -7.25
C GLN A 60 -2.41 11.36 -8.04
N ALA A 61 -1.24 11.35 -7.37
CA ALA A 61 0.05 11.49 -8.06
C ALA A 61 0.32 10.33 -9.04
N ILE A 62 -0.07 9.10 -8.70
CA ILE A 62 0.04 7.94 -9.60
C ILE A 62 -0.90 8.11 -10.80
N VAL A 63 -2.16 8.47 -10.57
CA VAL A 63 -3.17 8.67 -11.62
C VAL A 63 -2.73 9.78 -12.58
N GLU A 64 -2.22 10.89 -12.07
CA GLU A 64 -1.68 11.98 -12.90
C GLU A 64 -0.52 11.52 -13.77
N ALA A 65 0.45 10.79 -13.20
CA ALA A 65 1.56 10.23 -13.98
C ALA A 65 1.08 9.22 -15.03
N VAL A 66 0.08 8.39 -14.71
CA VAL A 66 -0.52 7.42 -15.64
C VAL A 66 -1.21 8.15 -16.79
N GLN A 67 -1.98 9.22 -16.51
CA GLN A 67 -2.61 10.04 -17.54
C GLN A 67 -1.59 10.78 -18.41
N GLN A 68 -0.50 11.28 -17.84
CA GLN A 68 0.58 11.92 -18.60
C GLN A 68 1.23 10.93 -19.59
N LYS A 69 1.41 9.68 -19.18
CA LYS A 69 2.04 8.65 -20.02
C LYS A 69 1.09 8.06 -21.07
N TYR A 70 -0.14 7.72 -20.69
CA TYR A 70 -1.07 6.95 -21.51
C TYR A 70 -2.22 7.77 -22.10
N GLY A 71 -2.27 9.08 -21.79
CA GLY A 71 -3.35 9.98 -22.19
C GLY A 71 -4.52 9.98 -21.22
N THR A 72 -5.29 11.07 -21.22
CA THR A 72 -6.39 11.29 -20.24
C THR A 72 -7.53 10.29 -20.35
N ALA A 73 -7.75 9.69 -21.53
CA ALA A 73 -8.79 8.70 -21.78
C ALA A 73 -8.65 7.43 -20.91
N ILE A 74 -7.44 7.14 -20.42
CA ILE A 74 -7.19 5.99 -19.54
C ILE A 74 -7.93 6.10 -18.20
N LEU A 75 -8.32 7.31 -17.77
CA LEU A 75 -8.98 7.53 -16.48
C LEU A 75 -10.22 6.64 -16.29
N ASN A 76 -10.99 6.45 -17.36
CA ASN A 76 -12.20 5.61 -17.34
C ASN A 76 -11.91 4.12 -17.18
N GLN A 77 -10.64 3.71 -17.33
CA GLN A 77 -10.17 2.34 -17.14
C GLN A 77 -9.44 2.15 -15.81
N ILE A 78 -9.19 3.22 -15.04
CA ILE A 78 -8.47 3.13 -13.78
C ILE A 78 -9.40 2.59 -12.69
N CYS A 79 -8.94 1.53 -12.04
CA CYS A 79 -9.55 1.00 -10.84
C CYS A 79 -8.52 0.95 -9.71
N ILE A 80 -8.83 1.58 -8.58
CA ILE A 80 -7.96 1.60 -7.41
C ILE A 80 -8.45 0.58 -6.39
N VAL A 81 -7.58 -0.35 -6.01
CA VAL A 81 -7.82 -1.27 -4.90
C VAL A 81 -7.12 -0.72 -3.66
N PHE A 82 -7.91 -0.25 -2.71
CA PHE A 82 -7.43 0.14 -1.39
C PHE A 82 -7.42 -1.10 -0.49
N ASN A 83 -6.22 -1.54 -0.09
CA ASN A 83 -6.03 -2.71 0.74
C ASN A 83 -5.59 -2.34 2.15
N ASP A 84 -6.15 -3.04 3.13
CA ASP A 84 -5.76 -3.03 4.53
C ASP A 84 -6.28 -4.30 5.21
N LEU A 85 -6.00 -4.46 6.51
CA LEU A 85 -6.54 -5.56 7.31
C LEU A 85 -8.07 -5.49 7.40
N LEU A 86 -8.72 -6.65 7.53
CA LEU A 86 -10.18 -6.75 7.68
C LEU A 86 -10.76 -5.82 8.76
N THR A 87 -9.99 -5.59 9.83
CA THR A 87 -10.39 -4.74 10.96
C THR A 87 -10.32 -3.24 10.67
N ASN A 88 -9.85 -2.80 9.50
CA ASN A 88 -9.78 -1.39 9.14
C ASN A 88 -11.17 -0.71 9.16
N ASP A 89 -11.20 0.61 9.35
CA ASP A 89 -12.43 1.38 9.22
C ASP A 89 -12.76 1.63 7.74
N TRP A 90 -13.40 0.63 7.12
CA TRP A 90 -13.85 0.67 5.74
C TRP A 90 -14.90 1.75 5.50
N SER A 91 -15.70 2.11 6.51
CA SER A 91 -16.74 3.15 6.34
C SER A 91 -16.10 4.52 6.14
N THR A 92 -15.11 4.86 6.95
CA THR A 92 -14.36 6.11 6.82
C THR A 92 -13.55 6.13 5.52
N LEU A 93 -12.92 5.02 5.14
CA LEU A 93 -12.23 4.90 3.85
C LEU A 93 -13.18 5.19 2.69
N MET A 94 -14.33 4.50 2.63
CA MET A 94 -15.27 4.65 1.50
C MET A 94 -15.85 6.06 1.42
N LYS A 95 -16.14 6.72 2.55
CA LYS A 95 -16.52 8.14 2.57
C LYS A 95 -15.40 9.03 2.01
N THR A 96 -14.16 8.78 2.43
CA THR A 96 -12.99 9.57 2.02
C THR A 96 -12.75 9.50 0.52
N VAL A 97 -12.86 8.31 -0.09
CA VAL A 97 -12.59 8.10 -1.53
C VAL A 97 -13.83 8.30 -2.44
N SER A 98 -15.00 8.53 -1.87
CA SER A 98 -16.28 8.60 -2.61
C SER A 98 -16.34 9.67 -3.71
N ARG A 99 -15.51 10.73 -3.62
CA ARG A 99 -15.49 11.86 -4.56
C ARG A 99 -14.39 11.75 -5.63
N SER A 100 -13.66 10.64 -5.66
CA SER A 100 -12.63 10.41 -6.65
C SER A 100 -13.20 10.23 -8.07
N SER A 101 -12.42 10.59 -9.07
CA SER A 101 -12.77 10.45 -10.49
C SER A 101 -12.56 9.05 -11.06
N PHE A 102 -12.10 8.11 -10.23
CA PHE A 102 -11.78 6.73 -10.56
C PHE A 102 -12.61 5.76 -9.70
N ILE A 103 -12.73 4.52 -10.17
CA ILE A 103 -13.41 3.45 -9.41
C ILE A 103 -12.54 3.08 -8.21
N SER A 104 -13.16 2.99 -7.03
CA SER A 104 -12.50 2.57 -5.79
C SER A 104 -13.08 1.25 -5.29
N LEU A 105 -12.20 0.28 -5.04
CA LEU A 105 -12.51 -1.02 -4.45
C LEU A 105 -11.79 -1.17 -3.12
N ALA A 106 -12.37 -1.96 -2.20
CA ALA A 106 -11.78 -2.28 -0.92
C ALA A 106 -11.36 -3.76 -0.88
N SER A 107 -10.17 -4.04 -0.34
CA SER A 107 -9.68 -5.40 -0.11
C SER A 107 -9.23 -5.58 1.34
N GLY A 108 -10.05 -6.27 2.13
CA GLY A 108 -9.81 -6.50 3.57
C GLY A 108 -8.98 -7.74 3.87
N LYS A 109 -7.80 -7.86 3.25
CA LYS A 109 -6.92 -9.03 3.39
C LYS A 109 -5.51 -8.60 3.78
N SER A 110 -4.79 -9.47 4.50
CA SER A 110 -3.37 -9.26 4.75
C SER A 110 -2.60 -9.23 3.42
N PHE A 111 -1.91 -8.13 3.18
CA PHE A 111 -0.91 -7.99 2.13
C PHE A 111 0.32 -8.93 2.28
N TYR A 112 0.45 -9.70 3.35
CA TYR A 112 1.40 -10.83 3.39
C TYR A 112 0.87 -12.11 2.75
N GLU A 113 -0.32 -12.04 2.15
CA GLU A 113 -0.96 -13.11 1.37
C GLU A 113 -1.24 -12.62 -0.06
N GLN A 114 -1.60 -13.54 -0.96
CA GLN A 114 -2.15 -13.16 -2.26
C GLN A 114 -3.59 -12.64 -2.09
N MET A 115 -3.84 -11.42 -2.58
CA MET A 115 -5.10 -10.69 -2.42
C MET A 115 -5.78 -10.37 -3.75
N LEU A 116 -5.07 -10.46 -4.87
CA LEU A 116 -5.63 -10.31 -6.21
C LEU A 116 -5.25 -11.50 -7.10
N PRO A 117 -6.01 -11.74 -8.20
CA PRO A 117 -5.63 -12.76 -9.17
C PRO A 117 -4.26 -12.47 -9.79
N SER A 118 -3.63 -13.50 -10.33
CA SER A 118 -2.31 -13.35 -10.94
C SER A 118 -2.36 -12.53 -12.23
N ASN A 119 -1.31 -11.73 -12.48
CA ASN A 119 -1.15 -10.87 -13.66
C ASN A 119 -2.28 -9.84 -13.88
N THR A 120 -2.90 -9.31 -12.82
CA THR A 120 -3.95 -8.29 -12.93
C THR A 120 -3.52 -6.89 -12.56
N VAL A 121 -2.45 -6.71 -11.77
CA VAL A 121 -2.07 -5.40 -11.22
C VAL A 121 -1.06 -4.69 -12.11
N GLN A 122 -1.35 -3.47 -12.55
CA GLN A 122 -0.43 -2.67 -13.37
C GLN A 122 0.52 -1.86 -12.49
N PHE A 123 0.05 -1.36 -11.34
CA PHE A 123 0.88 -0.56 -10.46
C PHE A 123 0.57 -0.83 -8.98
N GLY A 124 1.59 -1.18 -8.21
CA GLY A 124 1.49 -1.39 -6.77
C GLY A 124 2.18 -0.27 -5.99
N TYR A 125 1.51 0.25 -4.96
CA TYR A 125 2.04 1.26 -4.06
C TYR A 125 1.89 0.83 -2.60
N THR A 126 2.89 1.12 -1.78
CA THR A 126 2.78 0.97 -0.33
C THR A 126 3.62 2.05 0.34
N SER A 127 3.13 2.59 1.45
CA SER A 127 3.88 3.56 2.25
C SER A 127 3.59 3.36 3.73
N THR A 128 4.64 3.30 4.55
CA THR A 128 4.53 3.19 6.01
C THR A 128 3.64 2.02 6.49
N ALA A 129 3.67 0.88 5.79
CA ALA A 129 2.86 -0.30 6.12
C ALA A 129 3.71 -1.56 6.41
N THR A 130 4.72 -1.84 5.59
CA THR A 130 5.52 -3.08 5.64
C THR A 130 6.38 -3.27 6.90
N HIS A 131 6.48 -2.26 7.77
CA HIS A 131 7.13 -2.40 9.08
C HIS A 131 6.24 -3.07 10.13
N TRP A 132 4.93 -3.17 9.86
CA TRP A 132 4.01 -3.97 10.70
C TRP A 132 4.14 -5.44 10.33
N LEU A 133 4.63 -6.23 11.27
CA LEU A 133 4.82 -7.67 11.06
C LEU A 133 3.48 -8.43 11.10
N SER A 134 3.43 -9.57 10.42
CA SER A 134 2.26 -10.44 10.37
C SER A 134 1.91 -11.04 11.73
N LYS A 135 2.92 -11.23 12.59
CA LYS A 135 2.75 -11.72 13.96
C LYS A 135 3.81 -11.16 14.89
N LYS A 136 3.53 -11.26 16.20
CA LYS A 136 4.47 -10.94 17.27
C LYS A 136 5.36 -12.16 17.56
N PRO A 137 6.67 -12.12 17.30
CA PRO A 137 7.55 -13.29 17.48
C PRO A 137 7.79 -13.65 18.95
N CYS A 138 7.97 -12.64 19.80
CA CYS A 138 8.14 -12.81 21.23
C CYS A 138 7.68 -11.56 22.00
N ASN A 139 7.56 -11.68 23.32
CA ASN A 139 7.47 -10.51 24.19
C ASN A 139 8.85 -9.88 24.35
N LEU A 140 8.93 -8.55 24.25
CA LEU A 140 10.12 -7.79 24.59
C LEU A 140 10.10 -7.52 26.10
N ARG A 141 11.21 -7.81 26.79
CA ARG A 141 11.22 -7.76 28.26
C ARG A 141 11.20 -6.36 28.86
N ARG A 142 11.84 -5.39 28.19
CA ARG A 142 12.11 -4.05 28.77
C ARG A 142 11.42 -2.91 28.04
N HIS A 143 11.06 -3.12 26.77
CA HIS A 143 10.59 -2.07 25.83
C HIS A 143 9.47 -2.57 24.92
N CYS A 144 8.84 -1.66 24.19
CA CYS A 144 7.81 -1.98 23.19
C CYS A 144 8.32 -2.01 21.74
N PHE A 145 9.55 -1.54 21.49
CA PHE A 145 10.16 -1.54 20.16
C PHE A 145 11.49 -2.29 20.17
N VAL A 146 11.65 -3.23 19.24
CA VAL A 146 12.83 -4.12 19.21
C VAL A 146 14.15 -3.36 19.03
N LEU A 147 14.13 -2.21 18.36
CA LEU A 147 15.33 -1.41 18.11
C LEU A 147 15.60 -0.33 19.17
N ALA A 148 14.86 -0.30 20.29
CA ALA A 148 15.05 0.71 21.35
C ALA A 148 16.30 0.45 22.25
N GLY A 149 17.28 -0.30 21.76
CA GLY A 149 18.61 -0.49 22.38
C GLY A 149 18.67 -1.38 23.62
N GLN A 150 17.54 -1.82 24.17
CA GLN A 150 17.50 -2.69 25.37
C GLN A 150 17.01 -4.12 25.08
N SER A 151 16.83 -4.47 23.81
CA SER A 151 16.45 -5.83 23.41
C SER A 151 17.66 -6.76 23.43
N THR A 152 17.45 -8.02 23.81
CA THR A 152 18.49 -9.04 23.77
C THR A 152 18.83 -9.42 22.33
N ALA A 153 20.00 -10.03 22.12
CA ALA A 153 20.39 -10.55 20.81
C ALA A 153 19.41 -11.61 20.28
N GLU A 154 18.81 -12.40 21.18
CA GLU A 154 17.80 -13.40 20.86
C GLU A 154 16.49 -12.74 20.39
N GLU A 155 16.00 -11.73 21.11
CA GLU A 155 14.84 -10.94 20.72
C GLU A 155 15.07 -10.30 19.33
N ILE A 156 16.21 -9.63 19.14
CA ILE A 156 16.54 -9.01 17.85
C ILE A 156 16.55 -10.05 16.72
N THR A 157 17.12 -11.24 16.96
CA THR A 157 17.17 -12.32 15.97
C THR A 157 15.78 -12.79 15.57
N MET A 158 14.90 -13.05 16.53
CA MET A 158 13.53 -13.50 16.25
C MET A 158 12.71 -12.47 15.47
N TRP A 159 12.80 -11.19 15.85
CA TRP A 159 12.08 -10.11 15.15
C TRP A 159 12.64 -9.85 13.75
N LYS A 160 13.96 -9.95 13.55
CA LYS A 160 14.58 -9.87 12.22
C LYS A 160 14.16 -11.03 11.33
N ALA A 161 14.12 -12.25 11.85
CA ALA A 161 13.67 -13.42 11.11
C ALA A 161 12.21 -13.27 10.64
N GLN A 162 11.34 -12.76 11.52
CA GLN A 162 9.95 -12.50 11.14
C GLN A 162 9.84 -11.41 10.06
N ALA A 163 10.55 -10.30 10.21
CA ALA A 163 10.55 -9.23 9.21
C ALA A 163 11.06 -9.70 7.85
N ALA A 164 12.07 -10.56 7.83
CA ALA A 164 12.62 -11.13 6.59
C ALA A 164 11.61 -12.04 5.89
N GLU A 165 10.93 -12.92 6.63
CA GLU A 165 9.91 -13.81 6.04
C GLU A 165 8.70 -13.02 5.56
N ASP A 166 8.21 -12.06 6.34
CA ASP A 166 7.09 -11.20 5.95
C ASP A 166 7.40 -10.41 4.67
N TYR A 167 8.59 -9.80 4.58
CA TYR A 167 8.96 -9.03 3.40
C TYR A 167 9.16 -9.92 2.16
N LYS A 168 9.70 -11.13 2.34
CA LYS A 168 9.80 -12.13 1.28
C LYS A 168 8.41 -12.53 0.76
N LEU A 169 7.47 -12.84 1.65
CA LEU A 169 6.09 -13.20 1.29
C LEU A 169 5.39 -12.04 0.57
N PHE A 170 5.55 -10.81 1.07
CA PHE A 170 5.05 -9.61 0.38
C PHE A 170 5.55 -9.57 -1.06
N LEU A 171 6.86 -9.61 -1.29
CA LEU A 171 7.45 -9.55 -2.63
C LEU A 171 6.98 -10.70 -3.54
N GLN A 172 6.90 -11.93 -3.02
CA GLN A 172 6.45 -13.09 -3.78
C GLN A 172 5.00 -12.93 -4.25
N HIS A 173 4.09 -12.54 -3.35
CA HIS A 173 2.68 -12.37 -3.71
C HIS A 173 2.48 -11.19 -4.65
N ARG A 174 3.17 -10.05 -4.44
CA ARG A 174 3.12 -8.92 -5.36
C ARG A 174 3.64 -9.29 -6.75
N SER A 175 4.72 -10.07 -6.82
CA SER A 175 5.26 -10.54 -8.10
C SER A 175 4.29 -11.45 -8.87
N ASN A 176 3.45 -12.20 -8.18
CA ASN A 176 2.42 -13.03 -8.83
C ASN A 176 1.25 -12.19 -9.34
N GLU A 177 0.88 -11.13 -8.63
CA GLU A 177 -0.24 -10.24 -8.94
C GLU A 177 0.08 -9.24 -10.06
N LEU A 178 1.34 -8.79 -10.17
CA LEU A 178 1.76 -7.82 -11.18
C LEU A 178 1.65 -8.36 -12.61
N LYS A 179 1.13 -7.52 -13.51
CA LYS A 179 1.04 -7.78 -14.95
C LYS A 179 2.45 -7.80 -15.55
N LYS A 180 2.74 -8.84 -16.34
CA LYS A 180 4.03 -9.08 -16.99
C LYS A 180 4.10 -8.42 -18.37
#